data_AF-A0A3D1SUA5-F1
#
_entry.id   AF-A0A3D1SUA5-F1
#
_cell.length_a   1.000
_cell.length_b   1.000
_cell.length_c   1.000
_cell.angle_alpha   90.00
_cell.angle_beta   90.00
_cell.angle_gamma   90.00
#
_symmetry.space_group_name_H-M   'P 1'
#
loop_
_entity.id
_entity.type
_entity.pdbx_description
1 polymer ?
#
loop_
_entity_poly.entity_id
_entity_poly.type
_entity_poly.pdbx_seq_one_letter_code
_entity_poly.pdbx_strand_id
1 'polypeptide(L)'
;MQKVTTWRDLLQSLLSSSSERDRIAAAIGVRSITLTRWIQGASVPRPANVQQLLYALPVEVQEQFRSLLEQEGFLQQAMVPL
;
A
#
# COMPACT_ATOMS: atom_id res chain seq x y z
N MET A 1 -5.20 20.99 4.32
CA MET A 1 -4.41 19.93 3.64
C MET A 1 -4.14 18.86 4.68
N GLN A 2 -4.73 17.65 4.54
CA GLN A 2 -4.32 16.54 5.40
C GLN A 2 -2.85 16.22 5.07
N LYS A 3 -1.97 16.27 6.07
CA LYS A 3 -0.59 15.80 5.90
C LYS A 3 -0.66 14.28 5.74
N VAL A 4 -0.13 13.78 4.63
CA VAL A 4 0.08 12.34 4.44
C VAL A 4 1.17 11.92 5.43
N THR A 5 0.77 11.25 6.50
CA THR A 5 1.67 10.86 7.61
C THR A 5 1.99 9.37 7.63
N THR A 6 1.15 8.56 6.99
CA THR A 6 1.27 7.09 6.95
C THR A 6 1.13 6.58 5.53
N TRP A 7 1.59 5.36 5.26
CA TRP A 7 1.38 4.73 3.94
C TRP A 7 -0.12 4.53 3.66
N ARG A 8 -0.94 4.36 4.71
CA ARG A 8 -2.41 4.27 4.59
C ARG A 8 -3.02 5.57 4.14
N ASP A 9 -2.58 6.70 4.68
CA ASP A 9 -3.03 8.04 4.25
C ASP A 9 -2.70 8.28 2.77
N LEU A 10 -1.48 7.87 2.35
CA LEU A 10 -1.06 7.97 0.97
C LEU A 10 -2.00 7.18 0.06
N LEU A 11 -2.24 5.90 0.37
CA LEU A 11 -3.15 5.07 -0.41
C LEU A 11 -4.60 5.56 -0.35
N GLN A 12 -5.06 6.10 0.77
CA GLN A 12 -6.42 6.62 0.91
C GLN A 12 -6.67 7.80 -0.04
N SER A 13 -5.66 8.66 -0.23
CA SER A 13 -5.73 9.77 -1.18
C SER A 13 -5.63 9.30 -2.63
N LEU A 14 -4.65 8.45 -2.93
CA LEU A 14 -4.36 7.95 -4.27
C LEU A 14 -5.47 7.04 -4.82
N LEU A 15 -6.03 6.19 -3.96
CA LEU A 15 -7.01 5.15 -4.33
C LEU A 15 -8.42 5.52 -3.87
N SER A 16 -8.72 6.81 -3.82
CA SER A 16 -10.05 7.35 -3.51
C SER A 16 -11.09 6.93 -4.57
N SER A 17 -10.71 6.98 -5.84
CA SER A 17 -11.51 6.46 -6.97
C SER A 17 -11.69 4.96 -6.89
N SER A 18 -12.93 4.48 -7.07
CA SER A 18 -13.24 3.04 -7.12
C SER A 18 -12.53 2.36 -8.29
N SER A 19 -12.49 2.98 -9.46
CA SER A 19 -11.86 2.40 -10.65
C SER A 19 -10.35 2.19 -10.48
N GLU A 20 -9.67 3.17 -9.87
CA GLU A 20 -8.23 3.07 -9.63
C GLU A 20 -7.90 2.02 -8.57
N ARG A 21 -8.71 1.96 -7.50
CA ARG A 21 -8.62 0.93 -6.47
C ARG A 21 -8.84 -0.47 -7.05
N ASP A 22 -9.81 -0.64 -7.95
CA ASP A 22 -10.09 -1.92 -8.62
C ASP A 22 -8.92 -2.33 -9.53
N ARG A 23 -8.36 -1.38 -10.29
CA ARG A 23 -7.18 -1.58 -11.15
C ARG A 23 -5.99 -2.10 -10.35
N ILE A 24 -5.65 -1.42 -9.26
CA ILE A 24 -4.52 -1.80 -8.40
C ILE A 24 -4.77 -3.14 -7.71
N ALA A 25 -5.99 -3.36 -7.18
CA ALA A 25 -6.34 -4.62 -6.54
C ALA A 25 -6.19 -5.81 -7.51
N ALA A 26 -6.68 -5.66 -8.74
CA ALA A 26 -6.53 -6.67 -9.79
C ALA A 26 -5.05 -6.91 -10.13
N ALA A 27 -4.24 -5.86 -10.26
CA ALA A 27 -2.82 -5.95 -10.58
C ALA A 27 -2.01 -6.74 -9.53
N ILE A 28 -2.40 -6.69 -8.25
CA ILE A 28 -1.74 -7.42 -7.17
C ILE A 28 -2.48 -8.71 -6.77
N GLY A 29 -3.50 -9.13 -7.54
CA GLY A 29 -4.21 -10.39 -7.32
C GLY A 29 -5.10 -10.43 -6.07
N VAL A 30 -5.61 -9.29 -5.61
CA VAL A 30 -6.56 -9.22 -4.48
C VAL A 30 -7.90 -8.62 -4.89
N ARG A 31 -8.91 -8.73 -4.03
CA ARG A 31 -10.18 -8.03 -4.21
C ARG A 31 -10.09 -6.60 -3.70
N SER A 32 -10.82 -5.67 -4.31
CA SER A 32 -10.81 -4.25 -3.92
C SER A 32 -11.17 -4.01 -2.45
N ILE A 33 -12.09 -4.82 -1.91
CA ILE A 33 -12.46 -4.78 -0.48
C ILE A 33 -11.27 -5.12 0.44
N THR A 34 -10.34 -5.97 0.00
CA THR A 34 -9.11 -6.28 0.74
C THR A 34 -8.23 -5.04 0.83
N LEU A 35 -8.09 -4.30 -0.28
CA LEU A 35 -7.34 -3.04 -0.31
C LEU A 35 -7.97 -2.00 0.63
N THR A 36 -9.30 -1.84 0.59
CA THR A 36 -10.03 -0.95 1.51
C THR A 36 -9.76 -1.33 2.97
N ARG A 37 -9.77 -2.61 3.32
CA ARG A 37 -9.47 -3.06 4.68
C ARG A 37 -8.03 -2.75 5.12
N TRP A 38 -7.05 -2.81 4.22
CA TRP A 38 -5.67 -2.43 4.55
C TRP A 38 -5.54 -0.92 4.80
N ILE A 39 -6.15 -0.11 3.93
CA ILE A 39 -6.17 1.35 4.03
C ILE A 39 -6.86 1.79 5.34
N GLN A 40 -7.97 1.14 5.71
CA GLN A 40 -8.70 1.42 6.95
C GLN A 40 -8.06 0.79 8.20
N GLY A 41 -6.98 0.00 8.06
CA GLY A 41 -6.34 -0.69 9.18
C GLY A 41 -7.13 -1.88 9.74
N ALA A 42 -8.22 -2.30 9.08
CA ALA A 42 -9.03 -3.45 9.49
C ALA A 42 -8.30 -4.80 9.31
N SER A 43 -7.21 -4.83 8.53
CA SER A 43 -6.32 -5.99 8.43
C SER A 43 -4.92 -5.56 7.99
N VAL A 44 -3.93 -6.41 8.25
CA VAL A 44 -2.52 -6.16 7.93
C VAL A 44 -2.15 -6.93 6.64
N PRO A 45 -1.65 -6.27 5.58
CA PRO A 45 -1.17 -6.96 4.38
C PRO A 45 0.04 -7.83 4.69
N ARG A 46 0.19 -8.95 3.98
CA ARG A 46 1.43 -9.75 4.01
C ARG A 46 2.56 -8.98 3.32
N PRO A 47 3.84 -9.21 3.68
CA PRO A 47 4.98 -8.54 3.04
C PRO A 47 4.98 -8.63 1.51
N ALA A 48 4.67 -9.82 0.95
CA ALA A 48 4.58 -10.00 -0.49
C ALA A 48 3.53 -9.09 -1.16
N ASN A 49 2.39 -8.87 -0.52
CA ASN A 49 1.34 -7.99 -1.04
C ASN A 49 1.78 -6.53 -1.00
N VAL A 50 2.51 -6.11 0.04
CA VAL A 50 3.06 -4.75 0.14
C VAL A 50 4.10 -4.51 -0.95
N GLN A 51 4.96 -5.49 -1.21
CA GLN A 51 5.92 -5.41 -2.30
C GLN A 51 5.24 -5.31 -3.67
N GLN A 52 4.22 -6.14 -3.94
CA GLN A 52 3.44 -6.05 -5.17
C GLN A 52 2.73 -4.70 -5.29
N LEU A 53 2.16 -4.20 -4.19
CA LEU A 53 1.51 -2.90 -4.14
C LEU A 53 2.48 -1.78 -4.53
N LEU A 54 3.70 -1.77 -3.95
CA LEU A 54 4.74 -0.80 -4.29
C LEU A 54 4.99 -0.73 -5.81
N TYR A 55 5.08 -1.88 -6.49
CA TYR A 55 5.31 -1.92 -7.94
C TYR A 55 4.07 -1.64 -8.79
N ALA A 56 2.86 -1.79 -8.23
CA ALA A 56 1.61 -1.49 -8.92
C ALA A 56 1.26 0.02 -8.91
N LEU A 57 1.81 0.78 -7.94
CA LEU A 57 1.58 2.22 -7.84
C LEU A 57 2.30 3.01 -8.95
N PRO A 58 1.81 4.22 -9.32
CA PRO A 58 2.51 5.14 -10.20
C PRO A 58 3.95 5.40 -9.73
N VAL A 59 4.90 5.48 -10.66
CA VAL A 59 6.34 5.59 -10.36
C VAL A 59 6.64 6.79 -9.45
N GLU A 60 5.91 7.88 -9.65
CA GLU A 60 6.09 9.16 -8.94
C GLU A 60 5.78 9.07 -7.44
N VAL A 61 5.01 8.08 -7.01
CA VAL A 61 4.62 7.89 -5.60
C VAL A 61 5.33 6.71 -4.92
N GLN A 62 6.09 5.90 -5.68
CA GLN A 62 6.71 4.68 -5.14
C GLN A 62 7.75 4.98 -4.06
N GLU A 63 8.58 6.01 -4.26
CA GLU A 63 9.59 6.41 -3.28
C GLU A 63 8.93 6.86 -1.97
N GLN A 64 7.91 7.72 -2.06
CA GLN A 64 7.15 8.15 -0.88
C GLN A 64 6.49 6.97 -0.16
N PHE A 65 5.87 6.05 -0.90
CA PHE A 65 5.27 4.85 -0.32
C PHE A 65 6.30 3.98 0.39
N ARG A 66 7.47 3.76 -0.22
CA ARG A 66 8.59 3.03 0.39
C ARG A 66 9.06 3.69 1.69
N SER A 67 9.32 4.99 1.68
CA SER A 67 9.79 5.71 2.87
C SER A 67 8.79 5.63 4.02
N LEU A 68 7.49 5.72 3.74
CA LEU A 68 6.44 5.59 4.76
C LEU A 68 6.38 4.17 5.35
N LEU A 69 6.56 3.14 4.53
CA LEU A 69 6.64 1.75 5.01
C LEU A 69 7.87 1.51 5.89
N GLU A 70 9.01 2.12 5.56
CA GLU A 70 10.25 2.04 6.37
C GLU A 70 10.08 2.73 7.72
N GLN A 71 9.47 3.91 7.75
CA GLN A 71 9.17 4.66 8.98
C GLN A 71 8.25 3.87 9.92
N GLU A 72 7.31 3.10 9.37
CA GLU A 72 6.41 2.23 10.14
C GLU A 72 6.99 0.84 10.44
N GLY A 73 8.24 0.55 10.06
CA GLY A 73 8.90 -0.73 10.31
C GLY A 73 8.39 -1.91 9.46
N PHE A 74 7.58 -1.66 8.43
CA PHE A 74 6.94 -2.69 7.61
C PHE A 74 7.94 -3.46 6.71
N LEU A 75 8.99 -2.79 6.26
CA LEU A 75 10.05 -3.42 5.44
C LEU A 75 11.14 -4.12 6.28
N GLN A 76 11.18 -3.89 7.59
CA GLN A 76 12.13 -4.55 8.49
C GLN A 76 11.75 -6.02 8.75
N GLN A 77 10.49 -6.40 8.53
CA GLN A 77 10.00 -7.78 8.68
C GLN A 77 10.22 -8.66 7.42
N ALA A 78 10.59 -8.06 6.28
CA ALA A 78 10.73 -8.75 4.98
C ALA A 78 12.18 -9.17 4.66
N MET A 79 13.15 -8.80 5.50
CA MET A 79 14.58 -8.98 5.24
C MET A 79 15.23 -9.90 6.29
N VAL A 80 14.62 -11.07 6.52
CA VAL A 80 15.30 -12.22 7.13
C VAL A 80 15.47 -13.27 6.03
N PRO A 81 16.68 -13.47 5.47
CA PRO A 81 16.94 -14.63 4.66
C PRO A 81 16.88 -15.88 5.56
N LEU A 82 16.16 -16.92 5.10
CA LEU A 82 16.28 -18.28 5.64
C LEU A 82 17.69 -18.83 5.35
#